data_AF-A0A2D6ZBG8-F1
#
_entry.id   AF-A0A2D6ZBG8-F1
#
_cell.length_a   1.000
_cell.length_b   1.000
_cell.length_c   1.000
_cell.angle_alpha   90.00
_cell.angle_beta   90.00
_cell.angle_gamma   90.00
#
_symmetry.space_group_name_H-M   'P 1'
#
loop_
_entity.id
_entity.type
_entity.pdbx_description
1 polymer ?
#
loop_
_entity_poly.entity_id
_entity_poly.type
_entity_poly.pdbx_seq_one_letter_code
_entity_poly.pdbx_strand_id
1 'polypeptide(L)'
;MQDFKILILAYLIGHSPIETQTTFQLEGWYRSMDECRAELELKLPDGRYEVINDFVVQGEFQWDWLVAGCKSDTTKEEYRIYPDYPKGKPDELEGIELDLNEIRI
;
A
#
# COMPACT_ATOMS: atom_id res chain seq x y z
N MET A 1 -12.98 2.02 19.44
CA MET A 1 -12.25 0.93 18.78
C MET A 1 -11.52 1.55 17.60
N GLN A 2 -10.20 1.41 17.54
CA GLN A 2 -9.45 1.76 16.33
C GLN A 2 -9.35 0.46 15.54
N ASP A 3 -9.93 0.45 14.33
CA ASP A 3 -10.13 -0.78 13.55
C ASP A 3 -9.61 -0.64 12.11
N PHE A 4 -9.30 0.58 11.69
CA PHE A 4 -8.72 0.87 10.39
C PHE A 4 -7.20 0.90 10.51
N LYS A 5 -6.51 0.29 9.55
CA LYS A 5 -5.05 0.23 9.47
C LYS A 5 -4.61 0.48 8.03
N ILE A 6 -3.38 0.97 7.87
CA ILE A 6 -2.76 1.10 6.55
C ILE A 6 -1.93 -0.15 6.26
N LEU A 7 -2.15 -0.70 5.09
CA LEU A 7 -1.41 -1.81 4.50
C LEU A 7 -0.70 -1.31 3.24
N ILE A 8 0.54 -1.75 3.04
CA ILE A 8 1.34 -1.48 1.85
C ILE A 8 1.68 -2.82 1.20
N LEU A 9 1.18 -3.05 -0.01
CA LEU A 9 1.62 -4.15 -0.85
C LEU A 9 2.81 -3.71 -1.68
N ALA A 10 3.93 -4.40 -1.55
CA ALA A 10 5.14 -4.19 -2.31
C ALA A 10 5.49 -5.41 -3.15
N TYR A 11 6.03 -5.21 -4.35
CA TYR A 11 6.57 -6.31 -5.16
C TYR A 11 7.73 -5.85 -6.06
N LEU A 12 8.48 -6.82 -6.58
CA LEU A 12 9.65 -6.62 -7.44
C LEU A 12 9.29 -6.86 -8.92
N ILE A 13 9.60 -5.91 -9.80
CA ILE A 13 9.33 -6.04 -11.23
C ILE A 13 10.33 -7.02 -11.85
N GLY A 14 9.88 -7.86 -12.79
CA GLY A 14 10.70 -8.90 -13.43
C GLY A 14 10.79 -10.20 -12.63
N HIS A 15 10.05 -10.30 -11.53
CA HIS A 15 9.82 -11.52 -10.77
C HIS A 15 8.33 -11.84 -10.72
N SER A 16 8.00 -13.11 -10.43
CA SER A 16 6.62 -13.54 -10.26
C SER A 16 5.93 -12.71 -9.17
N PRO A 17 4.86 -11.95 -9.49
CA PRO A 17 4.21 -11.08 -8.51
C PRO A 17 3.60 -11.86 -7.36
N ILE A 18 3.08 -13.06 -7.63
CA ILE A 18 2.49 -13.94 -6.61
C ILE A 18 3.56 -14.41 -5.60
N GLU A 19 4.80 -14.60 -6.05
CA GLU A 19 5.90 -15.08 -5.20
C GLU A 19 6.63 -13.96 -4.46
N THR A 20 6.62 -12.74 -5.00
CA THR A 20 7.37 -11.60 -4.45
C THR A 20 6.50 -10.55 -3.77
N GLN A 21 5.17 -10.63 -3.94
CA GLN A 21 4.26 -9.73 -3.25
C GLN A 21 4.40 -9.88 -1.73
N THR A 22 4.63 -8.76 -1.07
CA THR A 22 4.71 -8.69 0.38
C THR A 22 3.82 -7.56 0.86
N THR A 23 2.84 -7.88 1.69
CA THR A 23 2.02 -6.88 2.39
C THR A 23 2.68 -6.54 3.72
N PHE A 24 2.92 -5.26 3.92
CA PHE A 24 3.39 -4.67 5.16
C PHE A 24 2.24 -3.95 5.83
N GLN A 25 2.16 -4.08 7.15
CA GLN A 25 1.24 -3.29 7.96
C GLN A 25 2.03 -2.17 8.63
N LEU A 26 1.55 -0.94 8.49
CA LEU A 26 2.10 0.19 9.23
C LEU A 26 1.69 0.16 10.70
N GLU A 27 2.59 0.63 11.56
CA GLU A 27 2.27 0.83 12.97
C GLU A 27 1.29 1.98 13.12
N GLY A 28 0.08 1.66 13.59
CA GLY A 28 -0.96 2.66 13.82
C GLY A 28 -2.35 2.11 13.54
N TRP A 29 -3.33 2.64 14.27
CA TRP A 29 -4.74 2.31 14.07
C TRP A 29 -5.58 3.58 14.09
N TYR A 30 -6.51 3.68 13.15
CA TYR A 30 -7.40 4.82 12.94
C TYR A 30 -8.82 4.50 13.40
N ARG A 31 -9.55 5.54 13.80
CA ARG A 31 -10.92 5.38 14.33
C ARG A 31 -11.97 5.32 13.23
N SER A 32 -11.69 5.89 12.07
CA SER A 32 -12.58 5.92 10.92
C SER A 32 -11.81 5.75 9.60
N MET A 33 -12.54 5.39 8.55
CA MET A 33 -11.99 5.34 7.19
C MET A 33 -11.52 6.73 6.73
N ASP A 34 -12.24 7.80 7.08
CA ASP A 34 -11.83 9.17 6.73
C ASP A 34 -10.48 9.56 7.35
N GLU A 35 -10.24 9.21 8.62
CA GLU A 35 -8.93 9.44 9.26
C GLU A 35 -7.83 8.65 8.55
N CYS A 36 -8.07 7.38 8.28
CA CYS A 36 -7.10 6.54 7.58
C CYS A 36 -6.81 7.06 6.16
N ARG A 37 -7.85 7.45 5.42
CA ARG A 37 -7.74 8.02 4.08
C ARG A 37 -6.95 9.32 4.09
N ALA A 38 -7.23 10.22 5.04
CA ALA A 38 -6.53 11.50 5.13
C ALA A 38 -5.02 11.31 5.27
N GLU A 39 -4.59 10.35 6.09
CA GLU A 39 -3.18 9.99 6.24
C GLU A 39 -2.61 9.31 5.00
N LEU A 40 -3.38 8.41 4.39
CA LEU A 40 -2.97 7.73 3.17
C LEU A 40 -2.80 8.69 1.98
N GLU A 41 -3.67 9.70 1.88
CA GLU A 41 -3.69 10.70 0.82
C GLU A 41 -2.76 11.90 1.10
N LEU A 42 -2.05 11.91 2.23
CA LEU A 42 -1.02 12.93 2.50
C LEU A 42 0.03 12.91 1.39
N LYS A 43 0.23 14.07 0.78
CA LYS A 43 1.22 14.28 -0.28
C LYS A 43 2.31 15.22 0.19
N LEU A 44 3.53 14.87 -0.17
CA LEU A 44 4.69 15.73 -0.09
C LEU A 44 4.58 16.91 -1.08
N PRO A 45 5.37 17.97 -0.90
CA PRO A 45 5.35 19.13 -1.80
C PRO A 45 5.63 18.82 -3.28
N ASP A 46 6.24 17.67 -3.57
CA ASP A 46 6.54 17.16 -4.91
C ASP A 46 5.40 16.30 -5.51
N GLY A 47 4.31 16.10 -4.75
CA GLY A 47 3.13 15.35 -5.16
C GLY A 47 3.17 13.85 -4.84
N ARG A 48 4.27 13.32 -4.29
CA ARG A 48 4.35 11.91 -3.87
C ARG A 48 3.60 11.68 -2.56
N TYR A 49 3.00 10.51 -2.39
CA TYR A 49 2.35 10.16 -1.13
C TYR A 49 3.40 9.96 -0.03
N GLU A 50 3.19 10.59 1.13
CA GLU A 50 4.13 10.59 2.25
C GLU A 50 4.37 9.18 2.78
N VAL A 51 3.29 8.44 3.04
CA VAL A 51 3.32 7.05 3.51
C VAL A 51 4.13 6.14 2.58
N ILE A 52 3.90 6.25 1.26
CA ILE A 52 4.61 5.43 0.27
C ILE A 52 6.08 5.85 0.20
N ASN A 53 6.37 7.15 0.21
CA ASN A 53 7.73 7.66 0.15
C ASN A 53 8.55 7.23 1.38
N ASP A 54 7.98 7.35 2.58
CA ASP A 54 8.65 6.92 3.82
C ASP A 54 8.95 5.42 3.79
N PHE A 55 8.00 4.61 3.37
CA PHE A 55 8.19 3.16 3.22
C PHE A 55 9.32 2.81 2.23
N VAL A 56 9.36 3.47 1.06
CA VAL A 56 10.43 3.29 0.07
C VAL A 56 11.80 3.66 0.64
N VAL A 57 11.89 4.80 1.33
CA VAL A 57 13.14 5.30 1.91
C VAL A 57 13.62 4.38 3.03
N GLN A 58 12.73 3.93 3.91
CA GLN A 58 13.08 3.01 5.00
C GLN A 58 13.48 1.62 4.50
N GLY A 59 12.82 1.13 3.45
CA GLY A 59 13.18 -0.13 2.80
C GLY A 59 14.29 0.01 1.77
N GLU A 60 15.06 1.09 1.77
CA GLU A 60 16.23 1.31 0.91
C GLU A 60 15.95 1.07 -0.60
N PHE A 61 14.75 1.45 -1.07
CA PHE A 61 14.33 1.27 -2.47
C PHE A 61 14.36 -0.19 -2.94
N GLN A 62 14.13 -1.13 -2.02
CA GLN A 62 14.14 -2.55 -2.36
C GLN A 62 13.03 -2.95 -3.33
N TRP A 63 11.90 -2.24 -3.37
CA TRP A 63 10.75 -2.59 -4.22
C TRP A 63 10.54 -1.64 -5.39
N ASP A 64 10.16 -2.21 -6.53
CA ASP A 64 9.95 -1.46 -7.77
C ASP A 64 8.53 -0.87 -7.87
N TRP A 65 7.55 -1.52 -7.23
CA TRP A 65 6.16 -1.08 -7.26
C TRP A 65 5.42 -1.42 -5.98
N LEU A 66 4.55 -0.49 -5.61
CA LEU A 66 3.89 -0.36 -4.33
C LEU A 66 2.44 0.11 -4.50
N VAL A 67 1.56 -0.44 -3.67
CA VAL A 67 0.21 0.06 -3.46
C VAL A 67 -0.03 0.18 -1.97
N ALA A 68 -0.59 1.30 -1.54
CA ALA A 68 -0.98 1.49 -0.17
C ALA A 68 -2.51 1.54 -0.07
N GLY A 69 -3.05 1.04 1.02
CA GLY A 69 -4.48 1.05 1.25
C GLY A 69 -4.87 0.97 2.71
N CYS A 70 -6.00 1.57 3.02
CA CYS A 70 -6.68 1.45 4.30
C CYS A 70 -7.60 0.24 4.29
N LYS A 71 -7.59 -0.55 5.35
CA LYS A 71 -8.47 -1.72 5.54
C LYS A 71 -9.02 -1.73 6.96
N SER A 72 -10.28 -2.14 7.11
CA SER A 72 -10.89 -2.45 8.41
C SER A 72 -11.35 -3.90 8.46
N ASP A 73 -11.02 -4.58 9.56
CA ASP A 73 -11.39 -5.99 9.73
C ASP A 73 -12.84 -6.16 10.15
N THR A 74 -13.38 -5.20 10.91
CA THR A 74 -14.75 -5.22 11.42
C THR A 74 -15.76 -4.82 10.35
N THR A 75 -15.50 -3.74 9.62
CA THR A 75 -16.44 -3.21 8.61
C THR A 75 -16.25 -3.79 7.22
N LYS A 76 -15.08 -4.39 6.94
CA LYS A 76 -14.64 -4.84 5.61
C LYS A 76 -14.50 -3.71 4.59
N GLU A 77 -14.50 -2.45 5.02
CA GLU A 77 -14.21 -1.33 4.13
C GLU A 77 -12.72 -1.33 3.75
N GLU A 78 -12.46 -1.05 2.48
CA GLU A 78 -11.11 -0.87 1.95
C GLU A 78 -11.03 0.38 1.04
N TYR A 79 -9.88 1.05 1.10
CA TYR A 79 -9.57 2.17 0.22
C TYR A 79 -8.13 2.05 -0.23
N ARG A 80 -7.86 2.20 -1.52
CA ARG A 80 -6.53 1.95 -2.10
C ARG A 80 -6.07 3.17 -2.89
N ILE A 81 -4.79 3.48 -2.78
CA ILE A 81 -4.12 4.49 -3.58
C ILE A 81 -3.01 3.86 -4.40
N TYR A 82 -2.83 4.40 -5.59
CA TYR A 82 -1.75 4.04 -6.48
C TYR A 82 -0.88 5.30 -6.63
N PRO A 83 0.41 5.24 -6.28
CA PRO A 83 1.32 6.33 -6.59
C PRO A 83 1.48 6.45 -8.11
N ASP A 84 1.87 7.63 -8.56
CA ASP A 84 2.02 7.91 -9.98
C ASP A 84 3.29 7.23 -10.50
N TYR A 85 3.09 6.12 -11.22
CA TYR A 85 4.16 5.43 -11.91
C TYR A 85 4.23 5.94 -13.35
N PRO A 86 5.38 6.48 -13.81
CA PRO A 86 5.49 7.04 -15.16
C PRO A 86 5.31 6.00 -16.28
N LYS A 87 5.48 4.71 -15.95
CA LYS A 87 5.23 3.58 -16.85
C LYS A 87 3.91 2.85 -16.56
N GLY A 88 3.10 3.35 -15.65
CA GLY A 88 1.84 2.73 -15.24
C GLY A 88 2.02 1.45 -14.42
N LYS A 89 0.94 0.66 -14.35
CA LYS A 89 0.95 -0.69 -13.75
C LYS A 89 1.70 -1.64 -14.70
N PRO A 90 2.71 -2.38 -14.21
CA PRO A 90 3.45 -3.34 -15.03
C PRO A 90 2.56 -4.45 -15.60
N ASP A 91 2.85 -4.86 -16.83
CA ASP A 91 2.10 -5.88 -17.59
C ASP A 91 2.03 -7.22 -16.83
N GLU A 92 3.06 -7.53 -16.04
CA GLU A 92 3.11 -8.75 -15.20
C GLU A 92 1.99 -8.78 -14.15
N LEU A 93 1.48 -7.61 -13.74
CA LEU A 93 0.35 -7.51 -12.82
C LEU A 93 -1.01 -7.49 -13.54
N GLU A 94 -1.04 -7.48 -14.86
CA GLU A 94 -2.28 -7.48 -15.63
C GLU A 94 -3.01 -8.82 -15.42
N GLY A 95 -4.27 -8.75 -14.95
CA GLY A 95 -5.03 -9.94 -14.56
C GLY A 95 -4.68 -10.54 -13.19
N ILE A 96 -3.73 -9.97 -12.45
CA ILE A 96 -3.47 -10.36 -11.05
C ILE A 96 -4.35 -9.55 -10.09
N GLU A 97 -5.11 -10.25 -9.27
CA GLU A 97 -5.83 -9.68 -8.14
C GLU A 97 -4.85 -9.41 -6.99
N LEU A 98 -4.43 -8.15 -6.88
CA LEU A 98 -3.63 -7.68 -5.76
C LEU A 98 -4.55 -7.54 -4.55
N ASP A 99 -4.39 -8.42 -3.57
CA ASP A 99 -5.15 -8.35 -2.32
C ASP A 99 -4.27 -7.77 -1.21
N LEU A 100 -4.75 -6.70 -0.58
CA LEU A 100 -4.17 -6.18 0.65
C LEU A 100 -4.61 -7.09 1.80
N ASN A 101 -4.12 -8.32 1.79
CA ASN A 101 -4.28 -9.22 2.90
C ASN A 101 -3.16 -8.96 3.90
N GLU A 102 -3.54 -8.85 5.17
CA GLU A 102 -2.57 -8.94 6.25
C GLU A 102 -1.81 -10.24 6.07
N ILE A 103 -0.52 -10.15 5.80
CA ILE A 103 0.34 -11.31 5.88
C ILE A 103 0.29 -11.75 7.34
N ARG A 104 -0.34 -12.91 7.58
CA ARG A 104 -0.21 -13.66 8.82
C ARG A 104 1.28 -13.95 9.00
N ILE A 105 1.89 -13.30 10.00
CA ILE A 105 3.14 -13.75 10.60
C ILE A 105 2.85 -15.04 11.38
#